data_AF-A0A7S3M7D1-F1
#
_entry.id   AF-A0A7S3M7D1-F1
#
_cell.length_a   1.000
_cell.length_b   1.000
_cell.length_c   1.000
_cell.angle_alpha   90.00
_cell.angle_beta   90.00
_cell.angle_gamma   90.00
#
_symmetry.space_group_name_H-M   'P 1'
#
loop_
_entity.id
_entity.type
_entity.pdbx_description
1 polymer ?
#
loop_
_entity_poly.entity_id
_entity_poly.type
_entity_poly.pdbx_seq_one_letter_code
_entity_poly.pdbx_strand_id
1 'polypeptide(L)'
;TMKEQIHTFGLQPVNFFISKVIQLYEMIVVRHGLMLVGPTGGGKSMNLHVLEETLGSLKDQGIHGFAYEHVKILQLNPKSITMGQMYGEFDPNTMEWRDGIMSTMYRGATVDSPDRKWIVFDGPVDAIWIENMNTVLDDNKK
;
A
#
# COMPACT_ATOMS: atom_id res chain seq x y z
N THR A 1 1.04 -2.36 21.70
CA THR A 1 -0.40 -2.39 21.37
C THR A 1 -0.75 -1.28 20.39
N MET A 2 -1.86 -1.34 19.63
CA MET A 2 -2.22 -0.31 18.63
C MET A 2 -2.25 1.12 19.23
N LYS A 3 -2.74 1.28 20.45
CA LYS A 3 -2.77 2.58 21.14
C LYS A 3 -1.37 3.13 21.43
N GLU A 4 -0.42 2.27 21.79
CA GLU A 4 0.98 2.68 21.95
C GLU A 4 1.55 3.18 20.63
N GLN A 5 1.29 2.47 19.52
CA GLN A 5 1.76 2.90 18.20
C GLN A 5 1.19 4.26 17.80
N ILE A 6 -0.10 4.49 18.04
CA ILE A 6 -0.74 5.80 17.85
C ILE A 6 0.02 6.90 18.62
N HIS A 7 0.39 6.64 19.88
CA HIS A 7 1.15 7.61 20.68
C HIS A 7 2.58 7.83 20.16
N THR A 8 3.26 6.79 19.67
CA THR A 8 4.60 6.90 19.06
C THR A 8 4.60 7.87 17.87
N PHE A 9 3.52 7.88 17.08
CA PHE A 9 3.34 8.83 15.97
C PHE A 9 2.86 10.23 16.42
N GLY A 10 2.75 10.49 17.72
CA GLY A 10 2.25 11.77 18.25
C GLY A 10 0.76 12.01 18.00
N LEU A 11 -0.01 10.95 17.76
CA LEU A 11 -1.45 11.02 17.46
C LEU A 11 -2.30 10.80 18.72
N GLN A 12 -3.57 11.17 18.62
CA GLN A 12 -4.56 10.93 19.67
C GLN A 12 -5.33 9.64 19.41
N PRO A 13 -5.41 8.70 20.37
CA PRO A 13 -6.13 7.44 20.22
C PRO A 13 -7.64 7.62 20.39
N VAL A 14 -8.23 8.50 19.56
CA VAL A 14 -9.67 8.70 19.50
C VAL A 14 -10.35 7.46 18.92
N ASN A 15 -11.51 7.09 19.45
CA ASN A 15 -12.22 5.87 19.04
C ASN A 15 -12.46 5.82 17.53
N PHE A 16 -12.80 6.96 16.90
CA PHE A 16 -12.99 7.03 15.46
C PHE A 16 -11.74 6.59 14.66
N PHE A 17 -10.56 7.07 15.05
CA PHE A 17 -9.29 6.73 14.39
C PHE A 17 -8.96 5.25 14.56
N ILE A 18 -9.08 4.73 15.79
CA ILE A 18 -8.89 3.31 16.10
C ILE A 18 -9.82 2.44 15.26
N SER A 19 -11.11 2.78 15.18
CA SER A 19 -12.07 2.06 14.34
C SER A 19 -11.68 2.08 12.85
N LYS A 20 -11.10 3.17 12.34
CA LYS A 20 -10.61 3.23 10.96
C LYS A 20 -9.38 2.37 10.71
N VAL A 21 -8.46 2.28 11.67
CA VAL A 21 -7.31 1.36 11.59
C VAL A 21 -7.80 -0.10 11.57
N ILE A 22 -8.78 -0.44 12.43
CA ILE A 22 -9.37 -1.79 12.46
C ILE A 22 -10.10 -2.11 11.15
N GLN A 23 -10.94 -1.20 10.64
CA GLN A 23 -11.62 -1.39 9.37
C GLN A 23 -10.63 -1.60 8.21
N LEU A 24 -9.51 -0.88 8.21
CA LEU A 24 -8.45 -1.08 7.22
C LEU A 24 -7.84 -2.48 7.33
N TYR A 25 -7.55 -2.96 8.54
CA TYR A 25 -7.06 -4.33 8.75
C TYR A 25 -8.05 -5.38 8.24
N GLU A 26 -9.32 -5.25 8.60
CA GLU A 26 -10.38 -6.16 8.16
C GLU A 26 -10.43 -6.26 6.62
N MET A 27 -10.30 -5.12 5.93
CA MET A 27 -10.29 -5.07 4.48
C MET A 27 -9.03 -5.68 3.85
N ILE A 28 -7.84 -5.48 4.43
CA ILE A 28 -6.57 -6.04 3.92
C ILE A 28 -6.54 -7.57 4.04
N VAL A 29 -7.22 -8.13 5.04
CA VAL A 29 -7.32 -9.58 5.22
C VAL A 29 -8.16 -10.22 4.11
N VAL A 30 -9.19 -9.52 3.61
CA VAL A 30 -10.13 -10.07 2.62
C VAL A 30 -9.87 -9.64 1.17
N ARG A 31 -9.20 -8.51 0.95
CA ARG A 31 -8.95 -7.95 -0.39
C ARG A 31 -7.47 -7.64 -0.59
N HIS A 32 -7.00 -7.96 -1.78
CA HIS A 32 -5.63 -7.63 -2.22
C HIS A 32 -5.53 -6.20 -2.77
N GLY A 33 -6.66 -5.59 -3.17
CA GLY A 33 -6.77 -4.20 -3.60
C GLY A 33 -7.89 -3.45 -2.87
N LEU A 34 -7.62 -2.22 -2.43
CA LEU A 34 -8.59 -1.33 -1.78
C LEU A 34 -8.20 0.14 -1.97
N MET A 35 -9.12 1.05 -1.64
CA MET A 35 -8.86 2.49 -1.66
C MET A 35 -9.13 3.13 -0.31
N LEU A 36 -8.20 3.97 0.15
CA LEU A 36 -8.38 4.86 1.29
C LEU A 36 -8.84 6.23 0.80
N VAL A 37 -10.13 6.53 0.96
CA VAL A 37 -10.77 7.76 0.46
C VAL A 37 -11.10 8.71 1.59
N GLY A 38 -10.79 10.00 1.41
CA GLY A 38 -11.07 11.05 2.38
C GLY A 38 -10.25 12.32 2.10
N PRO A 39 -10.49 13.41 2.83
CA PRO A 39 -9.79 14.68 2.62
C PRO A 39 -8.29 14.60 2.98
N THR A 40 -7.50 15.50 2.43
CA THR A 40 -6.10 15.74 2.87
C THR A 40 -6.08 16.14 4.33
N GLY A 41 -5.10 15.65 5.10
CA GLY A 41 -5.06 15.85 6.55
C GLY A 41 -6.05 14.99 7.35
N GLY A 42 -6.91 14.19 6.70
CA GLY A 42 -7.88 13.30 7.36
C GLY A 42 -7.30 12.03 8.01
N GLY A 43 -5.98 11.94 8.18
CA GLY A 43 -5.32 10.81 8.85
C GLY A 43 -5.16 9.52 8.01
N LYS A 44 -5.41 9.55 6.70
CA LYS A 44 -5.31 8.36 5.83
C LYS A 44 -3.94 7.68 5.86
N SER A 45 -2.87 8.46 5.65
CA SER A 45 -1.50 7.95 5.69
C SER A 45 -1.14 7.43 7.08
N MET A 46 -1.60 8.12 8.12
CA MET A 46 -1.38 7.68 9.51
C MET A 46 -2.14 6.41 9.86
N ASN A 47 -3.36 6.19 9.34
CA ASN A 47 -4.06 4.91 9.51
C ASN A 47 -3.25 3.75 8.94
N LEU A 48 -2.61 3.96 7.78
CA LEU A 48 -1.78 2.96 7.12
C LEU A 48 -0.51 2.66 7.94
N HIS A 49 0.25 3.68 8.33
CA HIS A 49 1.49 3.51 9.10
C HIS A 49 1.25 2.97 10.52
N VAL A 50 0.19 3.41 11.20
CA VAL A 50 -0.20 2.85 12.49
C VAL A 50 -0.53 1.37 12.36
N LEU A 51 -1.21 0.97 11.28
CA LEU A 51 -1.48 -0.45 11.04
C LEU A 51 -0.21 -1.25 10.76
N GLU A 52 0.68 -0.74 9.90
CA GLU A 52 2.00 -1.33 9.62
C GLU A 52 2.79 -1.60 10.91
N GLU A 53 2.97 -0.59 11.76
CA GLU A 53 3.69 -0.72 13.03
C GLU A 53 2.95 -1.62 14.03
N THR A 54 1.62 -1.61 14.01
CA THR A 54 0.82 -2.49 14.86
C THR A 54 1.02 -3.96 14.47
N LEU A 55 1.03 -4.28 13.16
CA LEU A 55 1.24 -5.65 12.68
C LEU A 55 2.67 -6.14 12.98
N GLY A 56 3.68 -5.29 12.76
CA GLY A 56 5.07 -5.59 13.12
C GLY A 56 5.24 -5.82 14.63
N SER A 57 4.67 -4.93 15.45
CA SER A 57 4.72 -5.06 16.91
C SER A 57 4.05 -6.35 17.42
N LEU A 58 2.95 -6.80 16.80
CA LEU A 58 2.31 -8.07 17.15
C LEU A 58 3.18 -9.28 16.76
N LYS A 59 3.87 -9.19 15.62
CA LYS A 59 4.83 -10.20 15.17
C LYS A 59 6.02 -10.33 16.13
N ASP A 60 6.60 -9.21 16.54
CA ASP A 60 7.73 -9.18 17.49
C ASP A 60 7.37 -9.77 18.86
N GLN A 61 6.11 -9.61 19.27
CA GLN A 61 5.59 -10.19 20.52
C GLN A 61 5.28 -11.69 20.41
N GLY A 62 5.44 -12.30 19.22
CA GLY A 62 5.13 -13.71 18.99
C GLY A 62 3.64 -14.03 19.06
N ILE A 63 2.76 -13.03 18.89
CA ILE A 63 1.32 -13.25 18.90
C ILE A 63 0.93 -13.95 17.61
N HIS A 64 0.29 -15.11 17.71
CA HIS A 64 -0.19 -15.84 16.55
C HIS A 64 -1.45 -15.17 15.98
N GLY A 65 -1.40 -14.81 14.70
CA GLY A 65 -2.53 -14.27 13.95
C GLY A 65 -2.34 -14.50 12.46
N PHE A 66 -3.44 -14.49 11.71
CA PHE A 66 -3.46 -14.84 10.28
C PHE A 66 -2.58 -13.92 9.41
N ALA A 67 -2.37 -12.67 9.83
CA ALA A 67 -1.72 -11.65 9.01
C ALA A 67 -0.74 -10.74 9.78
N TYR A 68 -0.27 -11.17 10.96
CA TYR A 68 0.68 -10.39 11.76
C TYR A 68 2.09 -10.63 11.25
N GLU A 69 2.53 -9.79 10.32
CA GLU A 69 3.87 -9.79 9.74
C GLU A 69 4.38 -8.36 9.67
N HIS A 70 5.70 -8.16 9.63
CA HIS A 70 6.25 -6.85 9.29
C HIS A 70 5.76 -6.43 7.91
N VAL A 71 5.47 -5.14 7.76
CA VAL A 71 5.00 -4.58 6.51
C VAL A 71 6.12 -3.74 5.90
N LYS A 72 6.26 -3.82 4.57
CA LYS A 72 7.10 -2.92 3.77
C LYS A 72 6.21 -2.16 2.80
N ILE A 73 6.22 -0.84 2.90
CA ILE A 73 5.47 0.04 2.01
C ILE A 73 6.35 0.50 0.84
N LEU A 74 5.89 0.25 -0.37
CA LEU A 74 6.42 0.83 -1.61
C LEU A 74 5.42 1.87 -2.10
N GLN A 75 5.79 3.14 -2.07
CA GLN A 75 4.88 4.25 -2.37
C GLN A 75 5.27 4.99 -3.66
N LEU A 76 4.27 5.36 -4.44
CA LEU A 76 4.39 6.14 -5.67
C LEU A 76 3.25 7.14 -5.77
N ASN A 77 3.54 8.38 -6.21
CA ASN A 77 2.49 9.29 -6.65
C ASN A 77 2.26 9.15 -8.16
N PRO A 78 1.12 8.60 -8.59
CA PRO A 78 0.90 8.27 -10.00
C PRO A 78 0.86 9.50 -10.93
N LYS A 79 0.50 10.68 -10.41
CA LYS A 79 0.45 11.92 -11.19
C LYS A 79 1.78 12.67 -11.23
N SER A 80 2.79 12.21 -10.50
CA SER A 80 4.13 12.82 -10.48
C SER A 80 5.06 12.29 -11.58
N ILE A 81 4.64 11.26 -12.31
CA ILE A 81 5.41 10.60 -13.37
C ILE A 81 4.57 10.43 -14.64
N THR A 82 5.22 10.20 -15.78
CA THR A 82 4.51 9.92 -17.03
C THR A 82 3.99 8.48 -17.06
N MET A 83 3.01 8.20 -17.93
CA MET A 83 2.51 6.83 -18.13
C MET A 83 3.62 5.88 -18.60
N GLY A 84 4.51 6.34 -19.49
CA GLY A 84 5.66 5.57 -19.93
C GLY A 84 6.65 5.26 -18.80
N GLN A 85 6.89 6.21 -17.88
CA GLN A 85 7.70 5.93 -16.68
C GLN A 85 7.01 4.99 -15.69
N MET A 86 5.68 5.02 -15.62
CA MET A 86 4.90 4.18 -14.70
C MET A 86 4.86 2.72 -15.18
N TYR A 87 4.45 2.50 -16.43
CA TYR A 87 4.19 1.17 -17.00
C TYR A 87 5.34 0.63 -17.84
N GLY A 88 6.25 1.48 -18.28
CA GLY A 88 7.29 1.18 -19.26
C GLY A 88 6.99 1.81 -20.61
N GLU A 89 8.04 2.10 -21.36
CA GLU A 89 7.96 2.67 -22.69
C GLU A 89 9.11 2.17 -23.57
N PHE A 90 8.88 2.19 -24.88
CA PHE A 90 9.93 1.90 -25.85
C PHE A 90 10.76 3.17 -26.09
N ASP A 91 12.06 3.11 -25.87
CA ASP A 91 12.96 4.24 -26.16
C ASP A 91 13.33 4.23 -27.66
N PRO A 92 12.90 5.24 -28.43
CA PRO A 92 13.14 5.28 -29.87
C PRO A 92 14.62 5.49 -30.23
N ASN A 93 15.45 5.97 -29.31
CA ASN A 93 16.87 6.22 -29.56
C ASN A 93 17.70 4.95 -29.37
N THR A 94 17.44 4.18 -28.31
CA THR A 94 18.15 2.94 -28.03
C THR A 94 17.52 1.72 -28.71
N MET A 95 16.26 1.86 -29.17
CA MET A 95 15.43 0.76 -29.66
C MET A 95 15.21 -0.34 -28.62
N GLU A 96 15.28 0.01 -27.33
CA GLU A 96 15.10 -0.92 -26.22
C GLU A 96 13.84 -0.62 -25.43
N TRP A 97 13.28 -1.67 -24.81
CA TRP A 97 12.21 -1.51 -23.84
C TRP A 97 12.77 -1.02 -22.51
N ARG A 98 12.24 0.11 -22.01
CA ARG A 98 12.54 0.62 -20.68
C ARG A 98 11.44 0.22 -19.73
N ASP A 99 11.82 -0.50 -18.68
CA ASP A 99 10.89 -0.92 -17.64
C ASP A 99 10.34 0.26 -16.83
N GLY A 100 9.05 0.19 -16.54
CA GLY A 100 8.37 1.14 -15.66
C GLY A 100 8.71 0.96 -14.18
N ILE A 101 8.41 1.99 -13.40
CA ILE A 101 8.55 1.97 -11.95
C ILE A 101 7.61 0.92 -11.34
N MET A 102 6.38 0.80 -11.87
CA MET A 102 5.39 -0.11 -11.34
C MET A 102 5.82 -1.57 -11.51
N SER A 103 6.34 -1.95 -12.67
CA SER A 103 6.84 -3.32 -12.91
C SER A 103 8.00 -3.67 -11.98
N THR A 104 8.89 -2.70 -11.72
CA THR A 104 10.00 -2.84 -10.78
C THR A 104 9.51 -3.00 -9.34
N MET A 105 8.53 -2.18 -8.90
CA MET A 105 7.91 -2.30 -7.57
C MET A 105 7.24 -3.66 -7.36
N TYR A 106 6.46 -4.13 -8.36
CA TYR A 106 5.82 -5.44 -8.29
C TYR A 106 6.83 -6.58 -8.19
N ARG A 107 7.87 -6.59 -9.04
CA ARG A 107 8.93 -7.61 -8.95
C ARG A 107 9.61 -7.60 -7.59
N GLY A 108 9.93 -6.41 -7.06
CA GLY A 108 10.48 -6.25 -5.72
C GLY A 108 9.55 -6.79 -4.62
N ALA A 109 8.23 -6.60 -4.77
CA ALA A 109 7.23 -7.12 -3.85
C ALA A 109 7.03 -8.64 -3.95
N THR A 110 7.36 -9.27 -5.09
CA THR A 110 7.29 -10.73 -5.28
C THR A 110 8.51 -11.48 -4.76
N VAL A 111 9.57 -10.79 -4.36
CA VAL A 111 10.75 -11.43 -3.76
C VAL A 111 10.35 -12.15 -2.48
N ASP A 112 10.73 -13.42 -2.39
CA ASP A 112 10.31 -14.29 -1.29
C ASP A 112 10.88 -13.77 0.04
N SER A 113 9.97 -13.46 0.96
CA SER A 113 10.28 -12.92 2.28
C SER A 113 9.03 -13.03 3.15
N PRO A 114 9.18 -13.28 4.46
CA PRO A 114 8.04 -13.39 5.38
C PRO A 114 7.26 -12.08 5.52
N ASP A 115 7.90 -10.94 5.21
CA ASP A 115 7.29 -9.62 5.32
C ASP A 115 6.13 -9.47 4.33
N ARG A 116 5.08 -8.78 4.75
CA ARG A 116 4.01 -8.33 3.87
C ARG A 116 4.47 -7.08 3.11
N LYS A 117 4.14 -6.99 1.82
CA LYS A 117 4.51 -5.83 0.99
C LYS A 117 3.25 -5.12 0.53
N TRP A 118 3.17 -3.81 0.77
CA TRP A 118 2.07 -2.96 0.32
C TRP A 118 2.57 -2.01 -0.74
N ILE A 119 1.91 -2.01 -1.90
CA ILE A 119 2.15 -1.03 -2.97
C ILE A 119 1.08 0.05 -2.83
N VAL A 120 1.51 1.29 -2.62
CA VAL A 120 0.64 2.42 -2.32
C VAL A 120 0.75 3.47 -3.41
N PHE A 121 -0.38 3.75 -4.05
CA PHE A 121 -0.51 4.85 -5.01
C PHE A 121 -1.08 6.07 -4.29
N ASP A 122 -0.22 7.01 -3.88
CA ASP A 122 -0.59 8.22 -3.14
C ASP A 122 -0.72 9.43 -4.06
N GLY A 123 -1.95 9.68 -4.52
CA GLY A 123 -2.25 10.82 -5.35
C GLY A 123 -3.69 10.80 -5.86
N PRO A 124 -4.06 11.79 -6.69
CA PRO A 124 -5.37 11.82 -7.33
C PRO A 124 -5.58 10.60 -8.24
N VAL A 125 -6.77 10.00 -8.13
CA VAL A 125 -7.22 8.94 -9.02
C VAL A 125 -7.68 9.55 -10.35
N ASP A 126 -7.18 9.00 -11.46
CA ASP A 126 -7.46 9.44 -12.82
C ASP A 126 -7.79 8.19 -13.66
N ALA A 127 -8.78 8.32 -14.54
CA ALA A 127 -9.26 7.24 -15.40
C ALA A 127 -8.13 6.59 -16.21
N ILE A 128 -7.16 7.39 -16.67
CA ILE A 128 -6.12 6.94 -17.61
C ILE A 128 -5.17 5.91 -16.97
N TRP A 129 -4.75 6.13 -15.72
CA TRP A 129 -3.86 5.16 -15.06
C TRP A 129 -4.65 4.04 -14.41
N ILE A 130 -5.86 4.30 -13.89
CA ILE A 130 -6.58 3.26 -13.16
C ILE A 130 -7.18 2.19 -14.07
N GLU A 131 -7.51 2.52 -15.32
CA GLU A 131 -8.00 1.53 -16.30
C GLU A 131 -7.00 0.39 -16.52
N ASN A 132 -5.71 0.72 -16.60
CA ASN A 132 -4.62 -0.25 -16.72
C ASN A 132 -4.36 -1.06 -15.44
N MET A 133 -4.93 -0.64 -14.30
CA MET A 133 -4.80 -1.31 -13.00
C MET A 133 -5.96 -2.24 -12.66
N ASN A 134 -7.11 -2.08 -13.32
CA ASN A 134 -8.32 -2.83 -12.96
C ASN A 134 -8.11 -4.34 -13.04
N THR A 135 -7.32 -4.84 -14.00
CA THR A 135 -6.99 -6.27 -14.11
C THR A 135 -6.14 -6.79 -12.96
N VAL A 136 -5.34 -5.93 -12.32
CA VAL A 136 -4.49 -6.27 -11.17
C VAL A 136 -5.24 -6.15 -9.85
N LEU A 137 -6.29 -5.33 -9.81
CA LEU A 137 -7.14 -5.10 -8.63
C LEU A 137 -8.39 -6.00 -8.60
N ASP A 138 -8.75 -6.63 -9.71
CA ASP A 138 -9.86 -7.57 -9.79
C ASP A 138 -9.49 -8.91 -9.14
N ASP A 139 -10.38 -9.46 -8.31
CA ASP A 139 -10.18 -10.74 -7.60
C ASP A 139 -10.17 -11.95 -8.56
N ASN A 140 -10.43 -11.73 -9.86
CA ASN A 140 -10.29 -12.71 -10.94
C ASN A 140 -8.81 -13.02 -11.24
N LYS A 141 -8.15 -13.73 -10.32
CA LYS A 141 -6.87 -14.38 -10.59
C LYS A 141 -7.06 -15.41 -11.71
N LYS A 142 -6.57 -15.11 -12.91
CA LYS A 142 -6.17 -16.13 -13.88
C LYS A 142 -4.71 -16.48 -13.71
#